data_AF-A0A2W6U9P4-F1
#
_entry.id   AF-A0A2W6U9P4-F1
#
_cell.length_a   1.000
_cell.length_b   1.000
_cell.length_c   1.000
_cell.angle_alpha   90.00
_cell.angle_beta   90.00
_cell.angle_gamma   90.00
#
_symmetry.space_group_name_H-M   'P 1'
#
loop_
_entity.id
_entity.type
_entity.pdbx_description
1 polymer ?
#
loop_
_entity_poly.entity_id
_entity_poly.type
_entity_poly.pdbx_seq_one_letter_code
_entity_poly.pdbx_strand_id
1 'polypeptide(L)'
;TNTTMIFINQLREKIGVFFGSPETTAGGKALKFYASVRLDIRRIETLKDGTEAVGNRTRVKVVKNKMAPPFKQAEFDILYGVGISREGSLIDYGVDQGIVKKSGAWYTYDGEQLGQGKENARNFLLKNTDIAADIEQKILQKLGIGQPKSAEGAAPVADLAERRPA
;
A
#
# COMPACT_ATOMS: atom_id res chain seq x y z
N THR A 1 19.52 -5.42 -18.91
CA THR A 1 19.64 -5.96 -17.54
C THR A 1 18.39 -5.55 -16.76
N ASN A 2 17.55 -6.50 -16.35
CA ASN A 2 16.33 -6.24 -15.56
C ASN A 2 16.69 -5.98 -14.08
N THR A 3 17.58 -5.02 -13.84
CA THR A 3 18.13 -4.74 -12.52
C THR A 3 17.40 -3.58 -11.86
N THR A 4 16.86 -3.80 -10.66
CA THR A 4 16.23 -2.76 -9.85
C THR A 4 17.26 -2.16 -8.89
N MET A 5 17.44 -0.85 -8.96
CA MET A 5 18.28 -0.10 -8.02
C MET A 5 17.42 0.65 -7.01
N ILE A 6 17.72 0.46 -5.72
CA ILE A 6 17.04 1.12 -4.61
C ILE A 6 18.02 2.06 -3.93
N PHE A 7 17.67 3.34 -3.85
CA PHE A 7 18.45 4.37 -3.17
C PHE A 7 17.72 4.82 -1.91
N ILE A 8 18.33 4.63 -0.74
CA ILE A 8 17.84 5.18 0.51
C ILE A 8 18.47 6.56 0.68
N ASN A 9 17.63 7.57 0.91
CA ASN A 9 18.10 8.94 1.08
C ASN A 9 17.49 9.56 2.34
N GLN A 10 18.25 10.45 2.97
CA GLN A 10 17.84 11.15 4.16
C GLN A 10 17.36 12.56 3.82
N LEU A 11 16.43 13.07 4.61
CA LEU A 11 16.04 14.47 4.56
C LEU A 11 17.08 15.32 5.28
N ARG A 12 17.28 16.53 4.75
CA ARG A 12 18.11 17.60 5.31
C ARG A 12 17.33 18.89 5.20
N GLU A 13 17.59 19.80 6.11
CA GLU A 13 17.05 21.15 6.03
C GLU A 13 17.96 22.02 5.19
N LYS A 14 17.38 22.80 4.27
CA LYS A 14 18.13 23.79 3.51
C LYS A 14 18.12 25.11 4.26
N ILE A 15 19.29 25.54 4.74
CA ILE A 15 19.47 26.85 5.38
C ILE A 15 19.11 27.96 4.38
N GLY A 16 18.31 28.95 4.81
CA GLY A 16 17.99 30.15 4.04
C GLY A 16 16.75 30.08 3.14
N VAL A 17 15.84 29.11 3.35
CA VAL A 17 14.55 29.06 2.64
C VAL A 17 13.45 29.64 3.53
N PHE A 18 12.94 30.81 3.16
CA PHE A 18 11.86 31.51 3.89
C PHE A 18 10.45 31.25 3.33
N PHE A 19 10.36 30.56 2.18
CA PHE A 19 9.07 30.21 1.54
C PHE A 19 9.13 28.82 0.90
N GLY A 20 8.10 27.99 1.14
CA GLY A 20 8.02 26.61 0.66
C GLY A 20 8.48 25.56 1.68
N SER A 21 8.60 24.30 1.26
CA SER A 21 9.07 23.21 2.13
C SER A 21 10.61 23.30 2.29
N PRO A 22 11.15 23.39 3.52
CA PRO A 22 12.59 23.46 3.78
C PRO A 22 13.31 22.12 3.58
N GLU A 23 12.54 21.05 3.33
CA GLU A 23 13.05 19.69 3.20
C GLU A 23 13.74 19.47 1.84
N THR A 24 15.02 19.12 1.89
CA THR A 24 15.79 18.70 0.71
C THR A 24 16.41 17.32 0.91
N THR A 25 16.66 16.63 -0.19
CA THR A 25 17.34 15.33 -0.21
C THR A 25 18.81 15.52 -0.53
N ALA A 26 19.71 14.74 0.07
CA ALA A 26 21.13 14.77 -0.27
C ALA A 26 21.38 14.23 -1.71
N GLY A 27 22.52 14.59 -2.30
CA GLY A 27 22.91 14.10 -3.64
C GLY A 27 22.38 14.93 -4.82
N GLY A 28 22.01 16.19 -4.60
CA GLY A 28 21.61 17.11 -5.65
C GLY A 28 20.24 16.80 -6.27
N LYS A 29 20.04 17.21 -7.54
CA LYS A 29 18.75 17.09 -8.24
C LYS A 29 18.65 15.85 -9.14
N ALA A 30 19.77 15.22 -9.52
CA ALA A 30 19.80 14.15 -10.51
C ALA A 30 18.88 12.98 -10.13
N LEU A 31 18.99 12.48 -8.90
CA LEU A 31 18.16 11.36 -8.41
C LEU A 31 16.66 11.66 -8.50
N LYS A 32 16.25 12.92 -8.32
CA LYS A 32 14.84 13.32 -8.44
C LYS A 32 14.31 13.13 -9.86
N PHE A 33 15.15 13.31 -10.89
CA PHE A 33 14.78 13.17 -12.30
C PHE A 33 14.86 11.72 -12.80
N TYR A 34 15.95 11.02 -12.45
CA TYR A 34 16.21 9.64 -12.90
C TYR A 34 15.33 8.60 -12.20
N ALA A 35 14.92 8.82 -10.94
CA ALA A 35 14.06 7.86 -10.25
C ALA A 35 12.71 7.69 -10.96
N SER A 36 12.34 6.43 -11.23
CA SER A 36 11.03 6.05 -11.77
C SER A 36 9.94 6.14 -10.70
N VAL A 37 10.26 5.76 -9.47
CA VAL A 37 9.36 5.83 -8.31
C VAL A 37 10.08 6.53 -7.16
N ARG A 38 9.40 7.43 -6.46
CA ARG A 38 9.88 8.06 -5.22
C ARG A 38 8.86 7.87 -4.12
N LEU A 39 9.33 7.31 -3.01
CA LEU A 39 8.55 7.05 -1.81
C LEU A 39 9.05 8.00 -0.71
N ASP A 40 8.13 8.74 -0.10
CA ASP A 40 8.37 9.48 1.14
C ASP A 40 7.79 8.66 2.30
N ILE A 41 8.64 8.24 3.23
CA ILE A 41 8.30 7.37 4.36
C ILE A 41 8.35 8.23 5.61
N ARG A 42 7.23 8.33 6.33
CA ARG A 42 7.14 9.06 7.60
C ARG A 42 6.49 8.20 8.66
N ARG A 43 7.06 8.23 9.88
CA ARG A 43 6.40 7.67 11.06
C ARG A 43 5.26 8.59 11.48
N ILE A 44 4.06 8.05 11.66
CA ILE A 44 2.88 8.77 12.14
C ILE A 44 2.81 8.65 13.67
N GLU A 45 2.73 7.43 14.16
CA GLU A 45 2.40 7.12 15.54
C GLU A 45 3.25 5.95 16.04
N THR A 46 3.57 5.93 17.33
CA THR A 46 4.22 4.80 17.97
C THR A 46 3.14 3.88 18.53
N LEU A 47 3.10 2.63 18.06
CA LEU A 47 2.21 1.61 18.59
C LEU A 47 2.72 1.16 19.95
N LYS A 48 1.86 1.23 20.96
CA LYS A 48 2.13 0.76 22.31
C LYS A 48 1.17 -0.36 22.67
N ASP A 49 1.69 -1.39 23.31
CA ASP A 49 0.89 -2.40 24.00
C ASP A 49 1.09 -2.21 25.50
N GLY A 50 0.04 -1.74 26.17
CA GLY A 50 0.11 -1.23 27.54
C GLY A 50 1.15 -0.11 27.71
N THR A 51 2.27 -0.44 28.35
CA THR A 51 3.39 0.48 28.64
C THR A 51 4.56 0.36 27.67
N GLU A 52 4.66 -0.73 26.90
CA GLU A 52 5.81 -0.98 26.02
C GLU A 52 5.54 -0.53 24.58
N ALA A 53 6.56 0.05 23.94
CA ALA A 53 6.48 0.45 22.54
C ALA A 53 6.79 -0.75 21.63
N VAL A 54 5.75 -1.38 21.08
CA VAL A 54 5.86 -2.60 20.26
C VAL A 54 6.17 -2.29 18.79
N GLY A 55 5.86 -1.08 18.31
CA GLY A 55 6.16 -0.72 16.93
C GLY A 55 5.84 0.73 16.55
N ASN A 56 5.83 1.00 15.24
CA ASN A 56 5.53 2.30 14.65
C ASN A 56 4.56 2.15 13.47
N ARG A 57 3.49 2.94 13.48
CA ARG A 57 2.63 3.14 12.32
C ARG A 57 3.30 4.10 11.35
N THR A 58 3.51 3.65 10.13
CA THR A 58 4.27 4.37 9.11
C THR A 58 3.39 4.64 7.90
N ARG A 59 3.44 5.89 7.40
CA ARG A 59 2.82 6.30 6.15
C ARG A 59 3.88 6.38 5.06
N VAL A 60 3.61 5.76 3.93
CA VAL A 60 4.41 5.89 2.72
C VAL A 60 3.60 6.60 1.66
N LYS A 61 4.06 7.77 1.23
CA LYS A 61 3.47 8.54 0.14
C LYS A 61 4.28 8.38 -1.14
N VAL A 62 3.62 8.04 -2.23
CA VAL A 62 4.26 7.97 -3.54
C VAL A 62 4.34 9.39 -4.13
N VAL A 63 5.46 10.07 -3.94
CA VAL A 63 5.67 11.45 -4.40
C VAL A 63 5.90 11.52 -5.92
N LYS A 64 6.47 10.48 -6.50
CA LYS A 64 6.69 10.38 -7.95
C LYS A 64 6.43 8.94 -8.38
N ASN A 65 5.69 8.77 -9.47
CA ASN A 65 5.48 7.47 -10.10
C ASN A 65 5.42 7.67 -11.62
N LYS A 66 6.27 6.96 -12.37
CA LYS A 66 6.26 6.95 -13.85
C LYS A 66 5.45 5.79 -14.45
N MET A 67 5.01 4.83 -13.64
CA MET A 67 4.35 3.60 -14.10
C MET A 67 2.84 3.60 -13.83
N ALA A 68 2.37 4.35 -12.82
CA ALA A 68 0.97 4.41 -12.42
C ALA A 68 0.66 5.80 -11.82
N PRO A 69 -0.62 6.08 -11.49
CA PRO A 69 -1.00 7.36 -10.89
C PRO A 69 -0.18 7.68 -9.62
N PRO A 70 0.45 8.88 -9.55
CA PRO A 70 1.22 9.30 -8.38
C PRO A 70 0.29 9.74 -7.22
N PHE A 71 0.91 10.08 -6.08
CA PHE A 71 0.27 10.64 -4.87
C PHE A 71 -0.62 9.73 -4.05
N LYS A 72 -0.70 8.44 -4.39
CA LYS A 72 -1.28 7.43 -3.49
C LYS A 72 -0.45 7.32 -2.21
N GLN A 73 -1.14 7.00 -1.11
CA GLN A 73 -0.54 6.77 0.19
C GLN A 73 -0.89 5.37 0.66
N ALA A 74 0.05 4.73 1.34
CA ALA A 74 -0.14 3.45 2.01
C ALA A 74 0.22 3.63 3.48
N GLU A 75 -0.56 3.02 4.36
CA GLU A 75 -0.28 2.97 5.79
C GLU A 75 -0.08 1.52 6.19
N PHE A 76 0.93 1.29 7.02
CA PHE A 76 1.19 -0.03 7.58
C PHE A 76 1.94 0.09 8.91
N ASP A 77 1.81 -0.95 9.71
CA ASP A 77 2.45 -1.05 11.00
C ASP A 77 3.78 -1.79 10.86
N ILE A 78 4.85 -1.19 11.39
CA ILE A 78 6.19 -1.79 11.48
C ILE A 78 6.41 -2.17 12.93
N LEU A 79 6.54 -3.46 13.21
CA LEU A 79 6.78 -3.98 14.54
C LEU A 79 8.27 -4.24 14.74
N TYR A 80 8.77 -3.95 15.92
CA TYR A 80 10.18 -4.20 16.23
C TYR A 80 10.47 -5.71 16.26
N GLY A 81 11.59 -6.12 15.66
CA GLY A 81 11.99 -7.54 15.58
C GLY A 81 11.31 -8.37 14.49
N VAL A 82 10.10 -8.01 14.06
CA VAL A 82 9.34 -8.73 13.02
C VAL A 82 9.36 -8.02 11.66
N GLY A 83 9.39 -6.69 11.66
CA GLY A 83 9.32 -5.88 10.44
C GLY A 83 7.88 -5.51 10.07
N ILE A 84 7.57 -5.48 8.77
CA ILE A 84 6.25 -5.05 8.27
C ILE A 84 5.22 -6.13 8.60
N SER A 85 4.16 -5.73 9.31
CA SER A 85 3.06 -6.62 9.67
C SER A 85 2.08 -6.79 8.50
N ARG A 86 2.24 -7.85 7.70
CA ARG A 86 1.37 -8.13 6.55
C ARG A 86 -0.07 -8.38 7.00
N GLU A 87 -0.25 -9.14 8.07
CA GLU A 87 -1.55 -9.53 8.61
C GLU A 87 -2.28 -8.32 9.20
N GLY A 88 -1.54 -7.40 9.83
CA GLY A 88 -2.10 -6.14 10.33
C GLY A 88 -2.65 -5.27 9.19
N SER A 89 -1.89 -5.14 8.10
CA SER A 89 -2.35 -4.45 6.90
C SER A 89 -3.55 -5.15 6.26
N LEU A 90 -3.56 -6.49 6.23
CA LEU A 90 -4.65 -7.26 5.66
C LEU A 90 -5.97 -7.01 6.38
N ILE A 91 -5.96 -6.89 7.71
CA ILE A 91 -7.15 -6.55 8.51
C ILE A 91 -7.62 -5.13 8.19
N ASP A 92 -6.70 -4.16 8.15
CA ASP A 92 -7.06 -2.76 7.88
C ASP A 92 -7.71 -2.61 6.48
N TYR A 93 -7.08 -3.20 5.45
CA TYR A 93 -7.65 -3.22 4.10
C TYR A 93 -8.92 -4.06 4.02
N GLY A 94 -8.99 -5.18 4.75
CA GLY A 94 -10.17 -6.03 4.81
C GLY A 94 -11.39 -5.30 5.37
N VAL A 95 -11.20 -4.45 6.38
CA VAL A 95 -12.25 -3.61 6.96
C VAL A 95 -12.62 -2.46 6.02
N ASP A 96 -11.63 -1.78 5.45
CA ASP A 96 -11.85 -0.69 4.49
C ASP A 96 -12.66 -1.15 3.26
N GLN A 97 -12.36 -2.35 2.76
CA GLN A 97 -13.05 -2.96 1.62
C GLN A 97 -14.33 -3.71 2.01
N GLY A 98 -14.72 -3.70 3.29
CA GLY A 98 -15.93 -4.34 3.81
C GLY A 98 -15.96 -5.87 3.70
N ILE A 99 -14.80 -6.50 3.56
CA ILE A 99 -14.63 -7.97 3.54
C ILE A 99 -14.63 -8.51 4.97
N VAL A 100 -13.96 -7.80 5.88
CA VAL A 100 -13.98 -8.06 7.32
C VAL A 100 -14.96 -7.10 7.97
N LYS A 101 -15.93 -7.65 8.73
CA LYS A 101 -16.90 -6.84 9.47
C LYS A 101 -16.35 -6.53 10.85
N LYS A 102 -16.39 -5.25 11.23
CA LYS A 102 -16.02 -4.78 12.56
C LYS A 102 -17.28 -4.51 13.39
N SER A 103 -17.56 -5.36 14.37
CA SER A 103 -18.65 -5.19 15.33
C SER A 103 -18.08 -4.69 16.66
N GLY A 104 -17.92 -3.37 16.75
CA GLY A 104 -17.28 -2.72 17.90
C GLY A 104 -15.79 -3.08 17.99
N ALA A 105 -15.41 -3.86 19.01
CA ALA A 105 -14.06 -4.37 19.19
C ALA A 105 -13.82 -5.74 18.51
N TRP A 106 -14.85 -6.38 17.97
CA TRP A 106 -14.76 -7.71 17.37
C TRP A 106 -14.57 -7.63 15.85
N TYR A 107 -13.68 -8.47 15.33
CA TYR A 107 -13.50 -8.67 13.90
C TYR A 107 -14.10 -10.02 13.49
N THR A 108 -14.96 -9.99 12.48
CA THR A 108 -15.66 -11.17 11.95
C THR A 108 -15.40 -11.27 10.45
N TYR A 109 -15.07 -12.47 10.00
CA TYR A 109 -14.86 -12.82 8.61
C TYR A 109 -15.75 -14.00 8.24
N ASP A 110 -16.65 -13.79 7.27
CA ASP A 110 -17.56 -14.83 6.74
C ASP A 110 -18.31 -15.67 7.80
N GLY A 111 -18.64 -15.05 8.94
CA GLY A 111 -19.31 -15.70 10.07
C GLY A 111 -18.36 -16.25 11.15
N GLU A 112 -17.07 -16.40 10.86
CA GLU A 112 -16.05 -16.76 11.84
C GLU A 112 -15.52 -15.52 12.58
N GLN A 113 -15.32 -15.68 13.89
CA GLN A 113 -14.81 -14.61 14.74
C GLN A 113 -13.28 -14.66 14.76
N LEU A 114 -12.63 -13.68 14.11
CA LEU A 114 -11.17 -13.55 14.05
C LEU A 114 -10.56 -13.20 15.42
N GLY A 115 -11.32 -12.47 16.26
CA GLY A 115 -10.92 -12.13 17.62
C GLY A 115 -11.35 -10.73 18.05
N GLN A 116 -11.12 -10.43 19.33
CA GLN A 116 -11.35 -9.11 19.92
C GLN A 116 -10.08 -8.27 19.83
N GLY A 117 -10.15 -7.13 19.14
CA GLY A 117 -9.02 -6.23 18.96
C GLY A 117 -8.10 -6.64 17.81
N LYS A 118 -7.30 -5.67 17.35
CA LYS A 118 -6.45 -5.83 16.16
C LYS A 118 -5.34 -6.88 16.38
N GLU A 119 -4.76 -6.93 17.57
CA GLU A 119 -3.66 -7.86 17.88
C GLU A 119 -4.12 -9.32 17.94
N ASN A 120 -5.28 -9.61 18.54
CA ASN A 120 -5.79 -10.97 18.57
C ASN A 120 -6.18 -11.46 17.16
N ALA A 121 -6.83 -10.60 16.37
CA ALA A 121 -7.13 -10.90 14.97
C ALA A 121 -5.86 -11.15 14.14
N ARG A 122 -4.78 -10.39 14.42
CA ARG A 122 -3.47 -10.61 13.79
C ARG A 122 -2.87 -11.96 14.17
N ASN A 123 -2.88 -12.31 15.46
CA ASN A 123 -2.38 -13.60 15.95
C ASN A 123 -3.19 -14.78 15.40
N PHE A 124 -4.48 -14.59 15.15
CA PHE A 124 -5.33 -15.58 14.50
C PHE A 124 -4.94 -15.79 13.03
N LEU A 125 -4.74 -14.71 12.27
CA LEU A 125 -4.30 -14.80 10.86
C LEU A 125 -2.88 -15.38 10.71
N LEU A 126 -1.99 -15.14 11.68
CA LEU A 126 -0.66 -15.77 11.70
C LEU A 126 -0.73 -17.28 11.87
N LYS A 127 -1.72 -17.80 12.62
CA LYS A 127 -1.92 -19.23 12.82
C LYS A 127 -2.67 -19.88 11.66
N ASN A 128 -3.59 -19.15 11.04
CA ASN A 128 -4.47 -19.62 9.97
C ASN A 128 -4.12 -18.95 8.63
N THR A 129 -3.04 -19.42 8.01
CA THR A 129 -2.54 -18.86 6.75
C THR A 129 -3.50 -19.04 5.58
N ASP A 130 -4.37 -20.05 5.62
CA ASP A 130 -5.36 -20.32 4.57
C ASP A 130 -6.42 -19.20 4.51
N ILE A 131 -6.92 -18.78 5.67
CA ILE A 131 -7.87 -17.69 5.79
C ILE A 131 -7.22 -16.36 5.37
N ALA A 132 -5.95 -16.15 5.75
CA ALA A 132 -5.21 -14.96 5.34
C ALA A 132 -5.05 -14.90 3.81
N ALA A 133 -4.78 -16.03 3.14
CA ALA A 133 -4.65 -16.09 1.69
C ALA A 133 -6.00 -15.82 0.97
N ASP A 134 -7.11 -16.35 1.49
CA ASP A 134 -8.44 -16.10 0.94
C ASP A 134 -8.85 -14.62 1.07
N ILE A 135 -8.62 -14.01 2.23
CA ILE A 135 -8.84 -12.57 2.45
C ILE A 135 -7.98 -11.75 1.49
N GLU A 136 -6.70 -12.11 1.32
CA GLU A 136 -5.80 -11.44 0.40
C GLU A 136 -6.31 -11.51 -1.04
N GLN A 137 -6.71 -12.68 -1.53
CA GLN A 137 -7.25 -12.83 -2.88
C GLN A 137 -8.51 -11.98 -3.09
N LYS A 138 -9.43 -11.98 -2.13
CA LYS A 138 -10.65 -11.15 -2.19
C LYS A 138 -10.33 -9.66 -2.20
N ILE A 139 -9.34 -9.21 -1.42
CA ILE A 139 -8.87 -7.82 -1.44
C ILE A 139 -8.25 -7.48 -2.79
N LEU A 140 -7.38 -8.34 -3.33
CA LEU A 140 -6.73 -8.15 -4.63
C LEU A 140 -7.76 -8.06 -5.78
N GLN A 141 -8.75 -8.95 -5.77
CA GLN A 141 -9.85 -8.93 -6.74
C GLN A 141 -10.64 -7.62 -6.68
N LYS A 142 -11.00 -7.14 -5.48
CA LYS A 142 -11.69 -5.84 -5.32
C LYS A 142 -10.83 -4.67 -5.76
N LEU A 143 -9.52 -4.71 -5.52
CA LEU A 143 -8.58 -3.67 -5.94
C LEU A 143 -8.22 -3.76 -7.43
N GLY A 144 -8.69 -4.79 -8.15
CA GLY A 144 -8.39 -5.03 -9.56
C GLY A 144 -6.93 -5.42 -9.83
N ILE A 145 -6.17 -5.80 -8.79
CA ILE A 145 -4.78 -6.19 -8.89
C ILE A 145 -4.72 -7.71 -8.95
N GLY A 146 -4.35 -8.27 -10.10
CA GLY A 146 -4.28 -9.72 -10.28
C GLY A 146 -5.50 -10.35 -10.94
N GLN A 147 -6.35 -9.58 -11.63
CA GLN A 147 -7.10 -10.21 -12.71
C GLN A 147 -6.06 -10.78 -13.70
N PRO A 148 -6.07 -12.09 -14.02
CA PRO A 148 -5.57 -12.49 -15.32
C PRO A 148 -6.37 -11.66 -16.30
N LYS A 149 -5.68 -11.05 -17.27
CA LYS A 149 -6.21 -10.27 -18.37
C LYS A 149 -7.27 -11.11 -19.10
N SER A 150 -8.47 -11.18 -18.53
CA SER A 150 -9.63 -11.84 -19.07
C SER A 150 -10.31 -10.77 -19.86
N ALA A 151 -9.97 -10.76 -21.15
CA ALA A 151 -10.73 -10.20 -22.25
C ALA A 151 -11.76 -9.12 -21.88
N GLU A 152 -11.39 -7.85 -22.06
CA GLU A 152 -12.29 -6.84 -22.61
C GLU A 152 -11.50 -5.61 -23.07
N GLY A 153 -11.66 -5.27 -24.35
CA GLY A 153 -10.97 -4.14 -24.99
C GLY A 153 -10.53 -4.37 -26.44
N ALA A 154 -10.87 -5.50 -27.08
CA ALA A 154 -10.98 -5.52 -28.53
C ALA A 154 -12.36 -4.93 -28.88
N ALA A 155 -12.44 -3.60 -28.96
CA ALA A 155 -13.53 -2.99 -29.71
C ALA A 155 -13.45 -3.55 -31.14
N PRO A 156 -14.54 -4.09 -31.72
CA PRO A 156 -14.54 -4.34 -33.15
C PRO A 156 -14.37 -2.96 -33.79
N VAL A 157 -13.25 -2.77 -34.49
CA VAL A 157 -13.10 -1.68 -35.44
C VAL A 157 -14.22 -1.86 -36.45
N ALA A 158 -15.32 -1.15 -36.22
CA ALA A 158 -16.40 -1.05 -37.17
C ALA A 158 -15.81 -0.51 -38.47
N ASP A 159 -16.02 -1.31 -39.49
CA ASP A 159 -15.61 -1.15 -40.86
C ASP A 159 -15.73 0.30 -41.36
N LEU A 160 -14.58 0.94 -41.59
CA LEU A 160 -14.47 2.24 -42.24
C LEU A 160 -13.94 2.09 -43.68
N ALA A 161 -14.00 0.90 -44.26
CA ALA A 161 -13.54 0.62 -45.62
C ALA A 161 -14.63 0.73 -46.71
N GLU A 162 -15.92 0.89 -46.39
CA GLU A 162 -17.00 0.89 -47.40
C GLU A 162 -17.65 2.25 -47.74
N ARG A 163 -17.05 3.38 -47.36
CA ARG A 163 -17.50 4.71 -47.83
C ARG A 163 -16.59 5.32 -48.89
N ARG A 164 -16.44 4.62 -50.01
CA ARG A 164 -16.15 5.24 -51.31
C ARG A 164 -16.99 4.59 -52.41
N PRO A 165 -18.10 5.23 -52.80
CA PRO A 165 -18.59 5.16 -54.17
C PRO A 165 -18.25 6.45 -54.93
N ALA A 166 -17.68 6.24 -56.13
CA ALA A 166 -17.55 7.13 -57.30
C ALA A 166 -16.95 8.54 -57.11
#